data_AF-A0A016RSX2-F1
#
_entry.id   AF-A0A016RSX2-F1
#
_cell.length_a   1.000
_cell.length_b   1.000
_cell.length_c   1.000
_cell.angle_alpha   90.00
_cell.angle_beta   90.00
_cell.angle_gamma   90.00
#
_symmetry.space_group_name_H-M   'P 1'
#
loop_
_entity.id
_entity.type
_entity.pdbx_description
1 polymer ?
#
loop_
_entity_poly.entity_id
_entity_poly.type
_entity_poly.pdbx_seq_one_letter_code
_entity_poly.pdbx_strand_id
1 'polypeptide(L)'
;MTDTPFTTLLVAEEGVDLIPRSVIQRKSCPTPARAITKLNEGRDKFHRTNCLIFFSARNSSSGLITLNPTKNVNLKVVVAVSLRGIDLSGMIVAPKGVAVNASLGFTEEDLNAIVRSVLSAF
;
A
#
# COMPACT_ATOMS: atom_id res chain seq x y z
N MET A 1 18.01 -27.38 -1.54
CA MET A 1 16.57 -27.18 -1.30
C MET A 1 16.29 -25.70 -1.45
N THR A 2 15.51 -25.36 -2.46
CA THR A 2 15.26 -23.98 -2.94
C THR A 2 14.36 -23.24 -1.96
N ASP A 3 14.94 -22.26 -1.26
CA ASP A 3 14.22 -21.33 -0.40
C ASP A 3 13.34 -20.44 -1.30
N THR A 4 12.08 -20.80 -1.47
CA THR A 4 11.08 -19.95 -2.13
C THR A 4 10.96 -18.65 -1.33
N PRO A 5 11.17 -17.46 -1.93
CA PRO A 5 11.03 -16.22 -1.20
C PRO A 5 9.56 -16.04 -0.81
N PHE A 6 9.27 -16.24 0.48
CA PHE A 6 7.98 -15.91 1.07
C PHE A 6 7.73 -14.41 0.88
N THR A 7 6.96 -14.08 -0.14
CA THR A 7 6.55 -12.73 -0.46
C THR A 7 5.54 -12.29 0.58
N THR A 8 5.90 -11.31 1.39
CA THR A 8 4.94 -10.69 2.31
C THR A 8 4.32 -9.48 1.62
N LEU A 9 3.01 -9.55 1.36
CA LEU A 9 2.20 -8.43 0.88
C LEU A 9 1.59 -7.73 2.10
N LEU A 10 1.88 -6.45 2.28
CA LEU A 10 1.19 -5.63 3.28
C LEU A 10 0.03 -4.91 2.60
N VAL A 11 -1.19 -5.18 3.06
CA VAL A 11 -2.41 -4.47 2.62
C VAL A 11 -2.78 -3.49 3.71
N ALA A 12 -2.75 -2.21 3.37
CA ALA A 12 -3.21 -1.12 4.22
C ALA A 12 -4.55 -0.61 3.71
N GLU A 13 -5.57 -0.64 4.56
CA GLU A 13 -6.85 0.01 4.28
C GLU A 13 -7.00 1.19 5.23
N GLU A 14 -7.43 2.33 4.70
CA GLU A 14 -7.78 3.49 5.52
C GLU A 14 -8.99 3.16 6.41
N GLY A 15 -8.72 2.66 7.62
CA GLY A 15 -9.74 2.10 8.51
C GLY A 15 -9.32 0.80 9.23
N VAL A 16 -8.19 0.19 8.88
CA VAL A 16 -7.74 -1.11 9.40
C VAL A 16 -6.26 -1.07 9.83
N ASP A 17 -5.93 -1.63 11.01
CA ASP A 17 -4.58 -1.61 11.61
C ASP A 17 -3.61 -2.56 10.87
N LEU A 18 -2.37 -2.12 10.72
CA LEU A 18 -1.33 -2.77 9.92
C LEU A 18 -0.40 -3.59 10.80
N ILE A 19 -0.68 -4.89 10.92
CA ILE A 19 0.23 -5.84 11.56
C ILE A 19 0.57 -6.95 10.55
N PRO A 20 1.87 -7.26 10.34
CA PRO A 20 2.27 -8.38 9.51
C PRO A 20 2.02 -9.68 10.29
N ARG A 21 0.82 -10.26 10.16
CA ARG A 21 0.50 -11.70 10.24
C ARG A 21 -1.01 -11.92 10.10
N SER A 22 -1.43 -12.34 8.91
CA SER A 22 -2.54 -13.28 8.59
C SER A 22 -3.91 -13.20 9.28
N VAL A 23 -4.21 -12.26 10.18
CA VAL A 23 -5.54 -12.13 10.81
C VAL A 23 -5.79 -10.66 11.13
N ILE A 24 -6.77 -10.07 10.44
CA ILE A 24 -7.27 -8.71 10.69
C ILE A 24 -7.85 -8.68 12.11
N GLN A 25 -7.09 -8.18 13.08
CA GLN A 25 -7.59 -7.90 14.43
C GLN A 25 -7.92 -6.42 14.55
N ARG A 26 -9.21 -6.11 14.71
CA ARG A 26 -9.72 -4.75 14.95
C ARG A 26 -9.20 -4.26 16.31
N LYS A 27 -8.22 -3.37 16.32
CA LYS A 27 -7.92 -2.50 17.47
C LYS A 27 -7.62 -1.08 16.99
N SER A 28 -8.34 -0.12 17.60
CA SER A 28 -8.20 1.35 17.48
C SER A 28 -7.81 1.90 16.10
N CYS A 29 -8.80 2.43 15.37
CA CYS A 29 -8.63 3.03 14.04
C CYS A 29 -7.77 4.30 14.10
N PRO A 30 -6.54 4.29 13.56
CA PRO A 30 -5.73 5.50 13.47
C PRO A 30 -6.33 6.45 12.43
N THR A 31 -6.16 7.76 12.62
CA THR A 31 -6.43 8.72 11.55
C THR A 31 -5.57 8.38 10.32
N PRO A 32 -6.01 8.76 9.11
CA PRO A 32 -5.25 8.45 7.89
C PRO A 32 -3.80 8.92 7.93
N ALA A 33 -3.57 10.13 8.45
CA ALA A 33 -2.24 10.67 8.65
C ALA A 33 -1.41 9.78 9.60
N ARG A 34 -2.01 9.31 10.70
CA ARG A 34 -1.31 8.45 11.66
C ARG A 34 -1.03 7.06 11.09
N ALA A 35 -1.91 6.52 10.24
CA ALA A 35 -1.68 5.26 9.54
C ALA A 35 -0.49 5.36 8.58
N ILE A 36 -0.44 6.42 7.77
CA ILE A 36 0.66 6.64 6.81
C ILE A 36 1.98 6.93 7.54
N THR A 37 1.97 7.67 8.66
CA THR A 37 3.16 7.86 9.50
C THR A 37 3.71 6.52 10.00
N LYS A 38 2.84 5.64 10.54
CA LYS A 38 3.26 4.30 10.97
C LYS A 38 3.81 3.46 9.82
N LEU A 39 3.22 3.54 8.62
CA LEU A 39 3.73 2.86 7.43
C LEU A 39 5.14 3.35 7.09
N ASN A 40 5.35 4.67 7.08
CA ASN A 40 6.63 5.28 6.77
C ASN A 40 7.73 4.93 7.79
N GLU A 41 7.35 4.75 9.06
CA GLU A 41 8.22 4.32 10.15
C GLU A 41 8.38 2.79 10.23
N GLY A 42 7.58 2.05 9.46
CA GLY A 42 7.59 0.60 9.42
C GLY A 42 8.99 0.07 9.09
N ARG A 43 9.38 -1.01 9.76
CA ARG A 43 10.67 -1.67 9.55
C ARG A 43 10.46 -3.11 9.15
N ASP A 44 11.18 -3.55 8.13
CA ASP A 44 11.26 -4.95 7.76
C ASP A 44 12.67 -5.46 8.06
N LYS A 45 12.84 -5.93 9.30
CA LYS A 45 14.12 -6.39 9.84
C LYS A 45 14.77 -7.49 8.98
N PHE A 46 13.96 -8.28 8.26
CA PHE A 46 14.43 -9.42 7.47
C PHE A 46 14.36 -9.17 5.96
N HIS A 47 13.98 -7.96 5.52
CA HIS A 47 13.87 -7.57 4.11
C HIS A 47 13.09 -8.58 3.25
N ARG A 48 11.99 -9.14 3.79
CA ARG A 48 11.14 -10.13 3.12
C ARG A 48 9.95 -9.52 2.38
N THR A 49 9.74 -8.21 2.53
CA THR A 49 8.63 -7.47 1.95
C THR A 49 9.12 -6.79 0.67
N ASN A 50 8.56 -7.21 -0.47
CA ASN A 50 8.91 -6.64 -1.77
C ASN A 50 7.90 -5.57 -2.24
N CYS A 51 6.67 -5.62 -1.73
CA CYS A 51 5.55 -4.81 -2.19
C CYS A 51 4.69 -4.32 -1.02
N LEU A 52 4.25 -3.07 -1.08
CA LEU A 52 3.21 -2.50 -0.24
C LEU A 52 2.03 -2.10 -1.11
N ILE A 53 0.80 -2.48 -0.73
CA ILE A 53 -0.43 -1.98 -1.37
C ILE A 53 -1.23 -1.20 -0.33
N PHE A 54 -1.57 0.04 -0.65
CA PHE A 54 -2.37 0.94 0.17
C PHE A 54 -3.69 1.25 -0.54
N PHE A 55 -4.81 0.88 0.05
CA PHE A 55 -6.16 1.18 -0.42
C PHE A 55 -6.74 2.37 0.35
N SER A 56 -7.20 3.37 -0.39
CA SER A 56 -7.90 4.55 0.17
C SER A 56 -9.30 4.66 -0.42
N ALA A 57 -10.28 4.86 0.46
CA ALA A 57 -11.67 5.13 0.11
C ALA A 57 -12.07 6.59 0.42
N ARG A 58 -11.13 7.52 0.40
CA ARG A 58 -11.39 8.95 0.66
C ARG A 58 -12.28 9.57 -0.39
N ASN A 59 -12.94 10.65 0.02
CA ASN A 59 -13.67 11.55 -0.86
C ASN A 59 -12.89 12.85 -1.18
N SER A 60 -11.69 13.04 -0.60
CA SER A 60 -10.81 14.16 -0.93
C SER A 60 -9.31 13.83 -0.83
N SER A 61 -8.52 14.50 -1.66
CA SER A 61 -7.05 14.48 -1.64
C SER A 61 -6.44 15.49 -0.64
N SER A 62 -7.27 16.26 0.06
CA SER A 62 -6.82 17.23 1.06
C SER A 62 -6.23 16.52 2.28
N GLY A 63 -5.08 16.98 2.77
CA GLY A 63 -4.40 16.39 3.93
C GLY A 63 -3.77 15.03 3.67
N LEU A 64 -3.57 14.66 2.40
CA LEU A 64 -2.78 13.51 2.01
C LEU A 64 -1.31 13.78 2.34
N ILE A 65 -0.74 12.95 3.20
CA ILE A 65 0.69 12.96 3.48
C ILE A 65 1.39 11.92 2.61
N THR A 66 2.66 12.18 2.27
CA THR A 66 3.44 11.29 1.42
C THR A 66 3.63 9.91 2.06
N LEU A 67 3.28 8.86 1.30
CA LEU A 67 3.56 7.47 1.62
C LEU A 67 4.95 7.11 1.09
N ASN A 68 5.93 7.10 1.98
CA ASN A 68 7.31 6.73 1.69
C ASN A 68 7.90 5.76 2.76
N PRO A 69 7.49 4.49 2.74
CA PRO A 69 8.05 3.43 3.59
C PRO A 69 9.45 2.96 3.15
N THR A 70 9.97 3.46 2.03
CA THR A 70 11.25 3.01 1.47
C THR A 70 12.47 3.42 2.29
N LYS A 71 12.32 4.35 3.24
CA LYS A 71 13.41 4.78 4.13
C LYS A 71 13.94 3.67 5.02
N ASN A 72 13.08 2.73 5.42
CA ASN A 72 13.38 1.71 6.42
C ASN A 72 13.10 0.28 5.93
N VAL A 73 12.60 0.14 4.70
CA VAL A 73 12.20 -1.13 4.08
C VAL A 73 12.69 -1.15 2.64
N ASN A 74 13.26 -2.27 2.19
CA ASN A 74 13.72 -2.43 0.81
C ASN A 74 12.56 -2.84 -0.12
N LEU A 75 11.52 -2.02 -0.18
CA LEU A 75 10.41 -2.24 -1.10
C LEU A 75 10.89 -2.04 -2.54
N LYS A 76 10.44 -2.92 -3.44
CA LYS A 76 10.59 -2.77 -4.88
C LYS A 76 9.48 -1.91 -5.46
N VAL A 77 8.24 -2.08 -4.97
CA VAL A 77 7.08 -1.28 -5.39
C VAL A 77 6.22 -0.85 -4.21
N VAL A 78 5.61 0.33 -4.33
CA VAL A 78 4.53 0.81 -3.47
C VAL A 78 3.35 1.14 -4.38
N VAL A 79 2.23 0.45 -4.21
CA VAL A 79 1.01 0.68 -4.98
C VAL A 79 -0.01 1.38 -4.09
N ALA A 80 -0.48 2.56 -4.48
CA ALA A 80 -1.63 3.20 -3.85
C ALA A 80 -2.85 3.09 -4.75
N VAL A 81 -3.93 2.55 -4.22
CA VAL A 81 -5.19 2.29 -4.92
C VAL A 81 -6.26 3.20 -4.36
N SER A 82 -6.85 4.01 -5.22
CA SER A 82 -8.02 4.83 -4.90
C SER A 82 -9.28 4.05 -5.22
N LEU A 83 -10.16 3.82 -4.25
CA LEU A 83 -11.45 3.14 -4.43
C LEU A 83 -12.59 4.11 -4.80
N ARG A 84 -12.30 5.41 -4.87
CA ARG A 84 -13.28 6.49 -5.02
C ARG A 84 -12.96 7.47 -6.14
N GLY A 85 -12.08 7.10 -7.08
CA GLY A 85 -11.80 7.97 -8.22
C GLY A 85 -10.80 9.09 -7.95
N ILE A 86 -10.21 9.17 -6.75
CA ILE A 86 -9.31 10.27 -6.35
C ILE A 86 -7.89 10.01 -6.84
N ASP A 87 -7.25 11.06 -7.35
CA ASP A 87 -5.82 11.01 -7.66
C ASP A 87 -4.97 10.95 -6.38
N LEU A 88 -4.25 9.84 -6.21
CA LEU A 88 -3.29 9.60 -5.13
C LEU A 88 -1.84 9.84 -5.56
N SER A 89 -1.58 10.30 -6.79
CA SER A 89 -0.23 10.51 -7.32
C SER A 89 0.64 11.37 -6.40
N GLY A 90 0.06 12.42 -5.80
CA GLY A 90 0.75 13.32 -4.86
C GLY A 90 1.21 12.66 -3.55
N MET A 91 0.71 11.47 -3.21
CA MET A 91 1.19 10.71 -2.05
C MET A 91 2.40 9.86 -2.34
N ILE A 92 2.71 9.61 -3.61
CA ILE A 92 3.54 8.49 -4.03
C ILE A 92 4.89 9.01 -4.55
N VAL A 93 5.96 8.30 -4.20
CA VAL A 93 7.33 8.71 -4.52
C VAL A 93 7.88 7.84 -5.65
N ALA A 94 8.24 8.48 -6.77
CA ALA A 94 8.93 7.83 -7.89
C ALA A 94 10.36 7.39 -7.49
N PRO A 95 10.95 6.36 -8.13
CA PRO A 95 10.39 5.55 -9.23
C PRO A 95 9.60 4.31 -8.77
N LYS A 96 9.63 4.00 -7.48
CA LYS A 96 9.06 2.76 -6.92
C LYS A 96 7.55 2.84 -6.68
N GLY A 97 7.00 4.04 -6.71
CA GLY A 97 5.63 4.31 -6.39
C GLY A 97 4.71 4.30 -7.63
N VAL A 98 3.56 3.63 -7.51
CA VAL A 98 2.51 3.58 -8.53
C VAL A 98 1.18 3.98 -7.89
N ALA A 99 0.49 4.95 -8.46
CA ALA A 99 -0.88 5.29 -8.09
C ALA A 99 -1.85 4.68 -9.11
N VAL A 100 -2.83 3.94 -8.63
CA VAL A 100 -3.90 3.33 -9.43
C VAL A 100 -5.22 3.94 -8.99
N ASN A 101 -5.95 4.48 -9.94
CA ASN A 101 -7.28 5.00 -9.69
C ASN A 101 -8.31 3.94 -10.09
N ALA A 102 -8.94 3.29 -9.12
CA ALA A 102 -9.98 2.31 -9.40
C ALA A 102 -11.34 3.00 -9.53
N SER A 103 -12.13 2.49 -10.45
CA SER A 103 -13.50 2.92 -10.69
C SER A 103 -14.38 2.59 -9.48
N LEU A 104 -15.48 3.33 -9.29
CA LEU A 104 -16.48 3.05 -8.23
C LEU A 104 -17.09 1.63 -8.32
N GLY A 105 -17.03 1.00 -9.50
CA GLY A 105 -17.47 -0.37 -9.75
C GLY A 105 -16.36 -1.43 -9.66
N PHE A 106 -15.11 -1.02 -9.40
CA PHE A 106 -13.93 -1.89 -9.29
C PHE A 106 -13.89 -2.98 -10.36
N THR A 107 -13.68 -2.57 -11.60
CA THR A 107 -13.83 -3.45 -12.78
C THR A 107 -12.67 -4.44 -12.92
N GLU A 108 -12.79 -5.36 -13.86
CA GLU A 108 -11.70 -6.29 -14.19
C GLU A 108 -10.45 -5.54 -14.68
N GLU A 109 -10.62 -4.43 -15.38
CA GLU A 109 -9.52 -3.55 -15.80
C GLU A 109 -8.81 -2.93 -14.59
N ASP A 110 -9.55 -2.46 -13.59
CA ASP A 110 -8.99 -1.92 -12.34
C ASP A 110 -8.17 -3.00 -11.61
N LEU A 111 -8.74 -4.21 -11.48
CA LEU A 111 -8.06 -5.37 -10.91
C LEU A 111 -6.77 -5.70 -11.67
N ASN A 112 -6.82 -5.74 -13.00
CA ASN A 112 -5.67 -6.02 -13.84
C ASN A 112 -4.59 -4.94 -13.70
N ALA A 113 -4.97 -3.67 -13.58
CA ALA A 113 -4.02 -2.57 -13.35
C ALA A 113 -3.29 -2.71 -12.00
N ILE A 114 -4.02 -3.07 -10.93
CA ILE A 114 -3.45 -3.31 -9.61
C ILE A 114 -2.50 -4.51 -9.67
N VAL A 115 -2.96 -5.65 -10.21
CA VAL A 115 -2.15 -6.87 -10.30
C VAL A 115 -0.88 -6.64 -11.12
N ARG A 116 -0.95 -5.96 -12.27
CA ARG A 116 0.24 -5.60 -13.07
C ARG A 116 1.22 -4.73 -12.28
N SER A 117 0.71 -3.76 -11.51
CA SER A 117 1.54 -2.91 -10.66
C SER A 117 2.25 -3.72 -9.58
N VAL A 118 1.57 -4.68 -8.97
CA VAL A 118 2.14 -5.59 -7.98
C VAL A 118 3.18 -6.53 -8.62
N LEU A 119 2.87 -7.07 -9.79
CA LEU A 119 3.76 -7.98 -10.52
C LEU A 119 5.09 -7.32 -10.92
N SER A 120 5.13 -5.99 -11.06
CA SER A 120 6.39 -5.25 -11.29
C SER A 120 7.41 -5.35 -10.14
N ALA A 121 6.99 -5.79 -8.95
CA ALA A 121 7.89 -6.03 -7.82
C ALA A 121 8.55 -7.42 -7.80
N PHE A 122 8.28 -8.28 -8.78
CA PHE A 122 8.93 -9.59 -8.87
C PHE A 122 10.03 -9.56 -9.92
#